data_AF-A0AAD8YVR8-F1
#
_entry.id   AF-A0AAD8YVR8-F1
#
_cell.length_a   1.000
_cell.length_b   1.000
_cell.length_c   1.000
_cell.angle_alpha   90.00
_cell.angle_beta   90.00
_cell.angle_gamma   90.00
#
_symmetry.space_group_name_H-M   'P 1'
#
loop_
_entity.id
_entity.type
_entity.pdbx_description
1 polymer ?
#
loop_
_entity_poly.entity_id
_entity_poly.type
_entity_poly.pdbx_seq_one_letter_code
_entity_poly.pdbx_strand_id
1 'polypeptide(L)'
;LFPVARLTSRSSKMSGLLRGISRIRTAPLLRGSTVVQRANIVSKPAKHVIGPAETVVGLGLFSLVILAPSGWILANLENYKKKYISSLQDLGNLVNGRLNCLAYDEAIIAQQDRIQQEIATSIPLVSDCQDLAILKKEYAEDDTIYQQKIRDLQRKYSFIRKTRPDGNCFYRAFGFSYLESLLDDSKELHRFKAIAAKSKMDLVSQGFTEFTIEDFHNTFMDLIEVCDKQPPVGELLSSFNEQSVSDYLVVYLRLVTSGFLQREEDFFQHFIEGAHTVREFCQQEVEPMSKESDHIHIIALAQALNVCILVEYMDRGEGGTVNHHVFPEDGEPKVFLLYRPGHYDILYK
;
A
#
# COMPACT_ATOMS: atom_id res chain seq x y z
N LEU A 1 37.77 28.21 49.39
CA LEU A 1 39.01 28.16 48.60
C LEU A 1 38.78 28.96 47.32
N PHE A 2 39.11 30.25 47.39
CA PHE A 2 39.18 31.22 46.29
C PHE A 2 40.41 30.92 45.38
N PRO A 3 40.68 31.59 44.23
CA PRO A 3 39.80 32.39 43.34
C PRO A 3 40.16 32.33 41.80
N VAL A 4 39.35 33.05 40.99
CA VAL A 4 39.73 34.02 39.91
C VAL A 4 40.40 33.55 38.59
N ALA A 5 39.57 33.63 37.53
CA ALA A 5 39.66 34.52 36.35
C ALA A 5 40.65 34.33 35.18
N ARG A 6 40.04 34.59 34.00
CA ARG A 6 40.44 35.57 32.95
C ARG A 6 41.05 35.02 31.65
N LEU A 7 40.24 35.10 30.60
CA LEU A 7 40.51 35.56 29.22
C LEU A 7 41.97 35.90 28.88
N THR A 8 42.49 35.36 27.78
CA THR A 8 43.15 36.14 26.72
C THR A 8 43.15 35.42 25.38
N SER A 9 42.79 36.16 24.33
CA SER A 9 43.12 35.86 22.94
C SER A 9 44.62 36.03 22.69
N ARG A 10 45.16 35.37 21.65
CA ARG A 10 45.75 36.01 20.44
C ARG A 10 46.86 35.14 19.83
N SER A 11 46.56 34.63 18.63
CA SER A 11 47.39 34.63 17.40
C SER A 11 48.91 34.80 17.55
N SER A 12 49.68 33.88 16.94
CA SER A 12 50.40 34.22 15.70
C SER A 12 51.16 33.02 15.10
N LYS A 13 51.05 32.92 13.76
CA LYS A 13 52.12 32.66 12.78
C LYS A 13 52.84 31.30 12.84
N MET A 14 53.21 30.66 11.74
CA MET A 14 53.00 30.76 10.29
C MET A 14 53.87 29.64 9.69
N SER A 15 53.60 29.31 8.43
CA SER A 15 54.53 28.63 7.51
C SER A 15 54.62 27.11 7.66
N GLY A 16 54.44 26.33 6.60
CA GLY A 16 54.26 26.74 5.22
C GLY A 16 54.09 25.56 4.28
N LEU A 17 53.58 25.94 3.11
CA LEU A 17 53.94 25.43 1.79
C LEU A 17 53.53 23.98 1.48
N LEU A 18 52.42 23.75 0.78
CA LEU A 18 52.30 23.85 -0.70
C LEU A 18 53.43 23.14 -1.45
N ARG A 19 53.11 22.01 -2.08
CA ARG A 19 53.16 21.77 -3.54
C ARG A 19 53.17 20.26 -3.78
N GLY A 20 52.09 19.76 -4.35
CA GLY A 20 52.22 19.17 -5.68
C GLY A 20 52.08 17.66 -5.57
N ILE A 21 51.62 16.88 -6.54
CA ILE A 21 51.32 17.09 -7.94
C ILE A 21 50.18 16.11 -8.24
N SER A 22 49.25 16.53 -9.10
CA SER A 22 48.28 15.70 -9.80
C SER A 22 48.85 14.33 -10.18
N ARG A 23 48.43 13.27 -9.49
CA ARG A 23 48.66 11.89 -9.96
C ARG A 23 47.60 11.57 -11.01
N ILE A 24 47.89 12.03 -12.21
CA ILE A 24 47.44 11.39 -13.45
C ILE A 24 47.82 9.91 -13.30
N ARG A 25 46.81 9.05 -13.09
CA ARG A 25 46.98 7.60 -13.29
C ARG A 25 47.16 7.40 -14.79
N THR A 26 48.39 7.59 -15.23
CA THR A 26 48.89 7.00 -16.48
C THR A 26 48.72 5.50 -16.31
N ALA A 27 47.74 4.95 -17.04
CA ALA A 27 47.63 3.53 -17.24
C ALA A 27 49.03 3.02 -17.66
N PRO A 28 49.52 1.91 -17.08
CA PRO A 28 50.67 1.26 -17.66
C PRO A 28 50.28 0.95 -19.10
N LEU A 29 51.01 1.55 -20.05
CA LEU A 29 51.14 1.02 -21.40
C LEU A 29 51.68 -0.41 -21.21
N LEU A 30 50.77 -1.34 -20.98
CA LEU A 30 50.95 -2.70 -21.39
C LEU A 30 51.24 -2.54 -22.88
N ARG A 31 52.53 -2.69 -23.23
CA ARG A 31 52.91 -3.20 -24.52
C ARG A 31 52.05 -4.45 -24.68
N GLY A 32 50.89 -4.27 -25.29
CA GLY A 32 50.21 -5.34 -25.95
C GLY A 32 51.25 -5.82 -26.92
N SER A 33 51.90 -6.91 -26.58
CA SER A 33 52.30 -7.87 -27.59
C SER A 33 51.02 -8.08 -28.38
N THR A 34 50.81 -7.30 -29.44
CA THR A 34 50.09 -7.83 -30.57
C THR A 34 50.92 -9.05 -30.90
N VAL A 35 50.46 -10.19 -30.40
CA VAL A 35 50.69 -11.44 -31.08
C VAL A 35 49.96 -11.22 -32.39
N VAL A 36 50.62 -10.50 -33.31
CA VAL A 36 50.44 -10.75 -34.72
C VAL A 36 50.88 -12.18 -34.79
N GLN A 37 49.91 -13.09 -34.77
CA GLN A 37 50.15 -14.48 -35.05
C GLN A 37 50.59 -14.51 -36.52
N ARG A 38 51.84 -14.14 -36.77
CA ARG A 38 52.49 -14.41 -38.04
C ARG A 38 52.74 -15.90 -38.00
N ALA A 39 51.80 -16.66 -38.53
CA ALA A 39 52.14 -17.95 -39.08
C ALA A 39 53.30 -17.69 -40.06
N ASN A 40 54.52 -18.02 -39.65
CA ASN A 40 55.65 -18.09 -40.58
C ASN A 40 55.39 -19.31 -41.46
N ILE A 41 54.53 -19.13 -42.48
CA ILE A 41 54.34 -20.09 -43.54
C ILE A 41 55.60 -20.00 -44.42
N VAL A 42 56.63 -20.73 -44.03
CA VAL A 42 57.73 -21.04 -44.95
C VAL A 42 57.20 -22.13 -45.87
N SER A 43 56.54 -21.72 -46.95
CA SER A 43 56.20 -22.63 -48.03
C SER A 43 57.48 -22.96 -48.80
N LYS A 44 57.74 -24.25 -49.02
CA LYS A 44 58.73 -24.67 -50.02
C LYS A 44 58.26 -24.14 -51.38
N PRO A 45 59.17 -23.76 -52.31
CA PRO A 45 58.76 -23.36 -53.66
C PRO A 45 57.89 -24.48 -54.27
N ALA A 46 56.79 -24.09 -54.91
CA ALA A 46 55.81 -25.02 -55.44
C ALA A 46 56.50 -26.04 -56.34
N LYS A 47 56.51 -27.32 -55.93
CA LYS A 47 57.16 -28.40 -56.69
C LYS A 47 56.43 -28.71 -58.00
N HIS A 48 55.22 -28.17 -58.20
CA HIS A 48 54.44 -28.26 -59.43
C HIS A 48 53.84 -26.89 -59.75
N VAL A 49 53.92 -26.50 -61.02
CA VAL A 49 53.28 -25.29 -61.55
C VAL A 49 51.78 -25.59 -61.63
N ILE A 50 50.96 -24.82 -60.92
CA ILE A 50 49.50 -24.95 -60.97
C ILE A 50 49.06 -24.66 -62.41
N GLY A 51 48.47 -25.66 -63.05
CA GLY A 51 48.00 -25.53 -64.41
C GLY A 51 46.82 -24.54 -64.52
N PRO A 52 46.51 -24.06 -65.74
CA PRO A 52 45.34 -23.22 -65.98
C PRO A 52 44.05 -23.84 -65.42
N ALA A 53 43.90 -25.17 -65.53
CA ALA A 53 42.74 -25.91 -65.05
C ALA A 53 42.58 -25.86 -63.52
N GLU A 54 43.67 -26.05 -62.77
CA GLU A 54 43.63 -26.10 -61.30
C GLU A 54 43.41 -24.71 -60.69
N THR A 55 43.94 -23.66 -61.34
CA THR A 55 43.68 -22.26 -60.95
C THR A 55 42.21 -21.89 -61.18
N VAL A 56 41.62 -22.35 -62.29
CA VAL A 56 40.19 -22.14 -62.58
C VAL A 56 39.30 -22.88 -61.57
N VAL A 57 39.66 -24.10 -61.19
CA VAL A 57 38.93 -24.85 -60.15
C VAL A 57 39.03 -24.16 -58.79
N GLY A 58 40.22 -23.71 -58.40
CA GLY A 58 40.44 -22.99 -57.13
C GLY A 58 39.69 -21.66 -57.06
N LEU A 59 39.78 -20.83 -58.11
CA LEU A 59 39.04 -19.57 -58.18
C LEU A 59 37.53 -19.80 -58.25
N GLY A 60 37.07 -20.80 -59.00
CA GLY A 60 35.65 -21.17 -59.07
C GLY A 60 35.09 -21.59 -57.71
N LEU A 61 35.82 -22.41 -56.96
CA LEU A 61 35.45 -22.80 -55.60
C LEU A 61 35.42 -21.60 -54.64
N PHE A 62 36.43 -20.73 -54.69
CA PHE A 62 36.50 -19.56 -53.82
C PHE A 62 35.38 -18.56 -54.11
N SER A 63 35.06 -18.33 -55.38
CA SER A 63 33.93 -17.51 -55.81
C SER A 63 32.60 -18.09 -55.37
N LEU A 64 32.37 -19.42 -55.48
CA LEU A 64 31.13 -20.04 -55.02
C LEU A 64 30.96 -19.94 -53.51
N VAL A 65 32.02 -20.17 -52.73
CA VAL A 65 31.97 -20.14 -51.26
C VAL A 65 31.66 -18.74 -50.72
N ILE A 66 32.08 -17.68 -51.40
CA ILE A 66 31.79 -16.30 -50.97
C ILE A 66 30.47 -15.80 -51.56
N LEU A 67 30.26 -15.98 -52.87
CA LEU A 67 29.11 -15.39 -53.56
C LEU A 67 27.80 -16.13 -53.28
N ALA A 68 27.82 -17.44 -53.03
CA ALA A 68 26.59 -18.17 -52.77
C ALA A 68 25.93 -17.77 -51.42
N PRO A 69 26.65 -17.68 -50.28
CA PRO A 69 26.07 -17.15 -49.04
C PRO A 69 25.66 -15.68 -49.16
N SER A 70 26.47 -14.84 -49.82
CA SER A 70 26.11 -13.43 -50.04
C SER A 70 24.84 -13.30 -50.89
N GLY A 71 24.72 -14.07 -51.97
CA GLY A 71 23.52 -14.14 -52.80
C GLY A 71 22.29 -14.62 -52.04
N TRP A 72 22.45 -15.61 -51.15
CA TRP A 72 21.37 -16.10 -50.28
C TRP A 72 20.91 -15.07 -49.25
N ILE A 73 21.84 -14.31 -48.66
CA ILE A 73 21.52 -13.20 -47.75
C ILE A 73 20.80 -12.07 -48.50
N LEU A 74 21.27 -11.70 -49.69
CA LEU A 74 20.63 -10.71 -50.56
C LEU A 74 19.22 -11.14 -50.99
N ALA A 75 19.02 -12.41 -51.35
CA ALA A 75 17.71 -12.95 -51.70
C ALA A 75 16.73 -12.97 -50.52
N ASN A 76 17.23 -13.09 -49.28
CA ASN A 76 16.41 -13.08 -48.06
C ASN A 76 16.37 -11.72 -47.35
N LEU A 77 17.02 -10.69 -47.90
CA LEU A 77 17.17 -9.38 -47.27
C LEU A 77 15.80 -8.71 -47.05
N GLU A 78 14.88 -8.89 -47.99
CA GLU A 78 13.46 -8.53 -47.88
C GLU A 78 12.76 -9.20 -46.69
N ASN A 79 13.04 -10.49 -46.45
CA ASN A 79 12.45 -11.25 -45.34
C ASN A 79 12.97 -10.75 -43.99
N TYR A 80 14.28 -10.48 -43.89
CA TYR A 80 14.87 -9.89 -42.69
C TYR A 80 14.32 -8.49 -42.41
N LYS A 81 14.18 -7.66 -43.46
CA LYS A 81 13.59 -6.32 -43.34
C LYS A 81 12.12 -6.38 -42.89
N LYS A 82 11.31 -7.26 -43.48
CA LYS A 82 9.90 -7.46 -43.07
C LYS A 82 9.80 -7.92 -41.62
N LYS A 83 10.63 -8.87 -41.20
CA LYS A 83 10.65 -9.37 -39.82
C LYS A 83 11.07 -8.29 -38.82
N TYR A 84 12.07 -7.48 -39.16
CA TYR A 84 12.50 -6.35 -38.33
C TYR A 84 11.40 -5.29 -38.21
N ILE A 85 10.74 -4.94 -39.32
CA ILE A 85 9.62 -3.99 -39.32
C ILE A 85 8.44 -4.52 -38.50
N SER A 86 8.09 -5.81 -38.61
CA SER A 86 7.02 -6.39 -37.79
C SER A 86 7.37 -6.34 -36.30
N SER A 87 8.60 -6.68 -35.92
CA SER A 87 9.05 -6.61 -34.53
C SER A 87 9.03 -5.18 -33.98
N LEU A 88 9.37 -4.17 -34.79
CA LEU A 88 9.26 -2.76 -34.40
C LEU A 88 7.79 -2.32 -34.23
N GLN A 89 6.90 -2.81 -35.09
CA GLN A 89 5.47 -2.52 -35.01
C GLN A 89 4.83 -3.19 -33.79
N ASP A 90 5.22 -4.43 -33.47
CA ASP A 90 4.80 -5.14 -32.26
C ASP A 90 5.30 -4.44 -30.99
N LEU A 91 6.55 -3.98 -30.99
CA LEU A 91 7.11 -3.19 -29.89
C LEU A 91 6.35 -1.87 -29.72
N GLY A 92 6.03 -1.18 -30.82
CA GLY A 92 5.22 0.04 -30.82
C GLY A 92 3.81 -0.18 -30.28
N ASN A 93 3.17 -1.29 -30.66
CA ASN A 93 1.85 -1.67 -30.15
C ASN A 93 1.87 -2.01 -28.65
N LEU A 94 2.91 -2.71 -28.17
CA LEU A 94 3.12 -3.02 -26.75
C LEU A 94 3.33 -1.75 -25.91
N VAL A 95 4.17 -0.82 -26.40
CA VAL A 95 4.41 0.46 -25.73
C VAL A 95 3.15 1.31 -25.72
N ASN A 96 2.41 1.41 -26.84
CA ASN A 96 1.14 2.13 -26.88
C ASN A 96 0.07 1.50 -25.98
N GLY A 97 -0.02 0.17 -25.95
CA GLY A 97 -0.93 -0.53 -25.04
C GLY A 97 -0.62 -0.24 -23.57
N ARG A 98 0.66 -0.21 -23.21
CA ARG A 98 1.11 0.13 -21.85
C ARG A 98 0.94 1.62 -21.52
N LEU A 99 1.14 2.52 -22.48
CA LEU A 99 0.91 3.94 -22.29
C LEU A 99 -0.60 4.23 -22.10
N ASN A 100 -1.43 3.54 -22.87
CA ASN A 100 -2.88 3.61 -22.72
C ASN A 100 -3.32 3.07 -21.35
N CYS A 101 -2.77 1.94 -20.87
CA CYS A 101 -3.15 1.42 -19.55
C CYS A 101 -2.79 2.41 -18.43
N LEU A 102 -1.60 3.01 -18.48
CA LEU A 102 -1.20 4.05 -17.51
C LEU A 102 -2.10 5.29 -17.58
N ALA A 103 -2.51 5.71 -18.78
CA ALA A 103 -3.44 6.83 -18.95
C ALA A 103 -4.85 6.51 -18.42
N TYR A 104 -5.32 5.27 -18.57
CA TYR A 104 -6.56 4.81 -17.96
C TYR A 104 -6.45 4.77 -16.44
N ASP A 105 -5.35 4.26 -15.90
CA ASP A 105 -5.10 4.24 -14.44
C ASP A 105 -5.12 5.66 -13.87
N GLU A 106 -4.45 6.62 -14.53
CA GLU A 106 -4.48 8.03 -14.13
C GLU A 106 -5.89 8.63 -14.20
N ALA A 107 -6.66 8.31 -15.25
CA ALA A 107 -8.04 8.76 -15.38
C ALA A 107 -8.96 8.17 -14.30
N ILE A 108 -8.76 6.90 -13.92
CA ILE A 108 -9.49 6.22 -12.85
C ILE A 108 -9.16 6.86 -11.50
N ILE A 109 -7.88 7.06 -11.19
CA ILE A 109 -7.44 7.73 -9.96
C ILE A 109 -8.05 9.14 -9.88
N ALA A 110 -7.94 9.92 -10.95
CA ALA A 110 -8.53 11.26 -10.99
C ALA A 110 -10.06 11.24 -10.84
N GLN A 111 -10.74 10.22 -11.34
CA GLN A 111 -12.18 10.04 -11.14
C GLN A 111 -12.51 9.71 -9.68
N GLN A 112 -11.77 8.79 -9.07
CA GLN A 112 -11.93 8.43 -7.66
C GLN A 112 -11.69 9.65 -6.76
N ASP A 113 -10.64 10.43 -7.01
CA ASP A 113 -10.33 11.66 -6.28
C ASP A 113 -11.48 12.68 -6.36
N ARG A 114 -12.06 12.88 -7.55
CA ARG A 114 -13.22 13.78 -7.73
C ARG A 114 -14.42 13.32 -6.91
N ILE A 115 -14.75 12.03 -6.96
CA ILE A 115 -15.86 11.46 -6.18
C ILE A 115 -15.62 11.64 -4.68
N GLN A 116 -14.40 11.33 -4.22
CA GLN A 116 -14.03 11.49 -2.81
C GLN A 116 -14.07 12.95 -2.35
N GLN A 117 -13.65 13.91 -3.20
CA GLN A 117 -13.73 15.34 -2.89
C GLN A 117 -15.17 15.86 -2.81
N GLU A 118 -16.06 15.43 -3.71
CA GLU A 118 -17.48 15.77 -3.67
C GLU A 118 -18.14 15.26 -2.38
N ILE A 119 -17.84 14.02 -1.99
CA ILE A 119 -18.28 13.42 -0.72
C ILE A 119 -17.70 14.21 0.47
N ALA A 120 -16.39 14.50 0.46
CA ALA A 120 -15.71 15.17 1.55
C ALA A 120 -16.19 16.61 1.79
N THR A 121 -16.64 17.29 0.73
CA THR A 121 -17.23 18.63 0.81
C THR A 121 -18.60 18.61 1.50
N SER A 122 -19.33 17.50 1.38
CA SER A 122 -20.71 17.38 1.84
C SER A 122 -20.83 16.67 3.20
N ILE A 123 -19.92 15.74 3.49
CA ILE A 123 -20.01 14.83 4.64
C ILE A 123 -18.70 14.92 5.45
N PRO A 124 -18.75 15.29 6.74
CA PRO A 124 -17.58 15.27 7.62
C PRO A 124 -17.06 13.84 7.79
N LEU A 125 -15.84 13.68 8.31
CA LEU A 125 -15.25 12.36 8.56
C LEU A 125 -16.07 11.56 9.58
N VAL A 126 -16.46 12.25 10.65
CA VAL A 126 -17.35 11.77 11.69
C VAL A 126 -18.34 12.90 12.00
N SER A 127 -19.65 12.65 11.85
CA SER A 127 -20.67 13.68 12.10
C SER A 127 -20.85 13.99 13.58
N ASP A 128 -21.65 15.01 13.88
CA ASP A 128 -22.27 15.13 15.20
C ASP A 128 -23.23 13.97 15.48
N CYS A 129 -23.53 13.76 16.76
CA CYS A 129 -24.53 12.79 17.20
C CYS A 129 -25.95 13.29 16.84
N GLN A 130 -26.75 12.45 16.20
CA GLN A 130 -28.04 12.80 15.64
C GLN A 130 -29.11 11.82 16.12
N ASP A 131 -30.36 12.28 16.19
CA ASP A 131 -31.50 11.39 16.46
C ASP A 131 -31.61 10.33 15.36
N LEU A 132 -31.74 9.06 15.75
CA LEU A 132 -31.82 7.94 14.82
C LEU A 132 -32.99 8.05 13.83
N ALA A 133 -34.02 8.84 14.14
CA ALA A 133 -35.13 9.15 13.25
C ALA A 133 -34.71 9.80 11.94
N ILE A 134 -33.50 10.37 11.84
CA ILE A 134 -32.97 10.88 10.57
C ILE A 134 -32.92 9.79 9.49
N LEU A 135 -32.67 8.52 9.87
CA LEU A 135 -32.62 7.40 8.93
C LEU A 135 -33.94 7.24 8.18
N LYS A 136 -35.10 7.53 8.78
CA LYS A 136 -36.39 7.41 8.09
C LYS A 136 -36.49 8.30 6.85
N LYS A 137 -35.80 9.44 6.86
CA LYS A 137 -35.78 10.41 5.76
C LYS A 137 -34.82 9.99 4.64
N GLU A 138 -33.90 9.08 4.92
CA GLU A 138 -32.91 8.57 3.94
C GLU A 138 -33.50 7.47 3.04
N TYR A 139 -34.61 6.86 3.45
CA TYR A 139 -35.29 5.80 2.71
C TYR A 139 -36.67 6.27 2.27
N ALA A 140 -37.10 5.80 1.09
CA ALA A 140 -38.43 6.11 0.58
C ALA A 140 -39.52 5.60 1.55
N GLU A 141 -40.64 6.31 1.65
CA GLU A 141 -41.73 5.97 2.57
C GLU A 141 -42.41 4.64 2.19
N ASP A 142 -42.36 4.28 0.91
CA ASP A 142 -42.89 3.03 0.34
C ASP A 142 -41.90 1.86 0.42
N ASP A 143 -40.63 2.09 0.82
CA ASP A 143 -39.69 1.00 1.14
C ASP A 143 -40.03 0.42 2.52
N THR A 144 -41.11 -0.35 2.55
CA THR A 144 -41.69 -0.91 3.77
C THR A 144 -40.70 -1.78 4.57
N ILE A 145 -39.75 -2.43 3.90
CA ILE A 145 -38.74 -3.29 4.54
C ILE A 145 -37.78 -2.44 5.37
N TYR A 146 -37.12 -1.45 4.76
CA TYR A 146 -36.21 -0.57 5.49
C TYR A 146 -36.95 0.27 6.54
N GLN A 147 -38.16 0.75 6.23
CA GLN A 147 -38.96 1.48 7.22
C GLN A 147 -39.33 0.63 8.44
N GLN A 148 -39.59 -0.67 8.29
CA GLN A 148 -39.81 -1.59 9.41
C GLN A 148 -38.53 -1.82 10.21
N LYS A 149 -37.40 -2.09 9.54
CA LYS A 149 -36.10 -2.30 10.20
C LYS A 149 -35.64 -1.05 10.96
N ILE A 150 -35.84 0.14 10.43
CA ILE A 150 -35.56 1.40 11.14
C ILE A 150 -36.42 1.53 12.40
N ARG A 151 -37.71 1.17 12.33
CA ARG A 151 -38.57 1.19 13.54
C ARG A 151 -38.12 0.18 14.58
N ASP A 152 -37.61 -0.98 14.17
CA ASP A 152 -37.04 -1.96 15.10
C ASP A 152 -35.76 -1.44 15.74
N LEU A 153 -34.86 -0.85 14.94
CA LEU A 153 -33.63 -0.23 15.43
C LEU A 153 -33.90 0.89 16.44
N GLN A 154 -34.93 1.72 16.20
CA GLN A 154 -35.39 2.77 17.12
C GLN A 154 -35.90 2.28 18.47
N ARG A 155 -36.20 0.99 18.62
CA ARG A 155 -36.52 0.41 19.93
C ARG A 155 -35.28 0.10 20.75
N LYS A 156 -34.14 -0.08 20.08
CA LYS A 156 -32.86 -0.51 20.68
C LYS A 156 -31.88 0.66 20.87
N TYR A 157 -31.96 1.66 19.99
CA TYR A 157 -31.02 2.77 19.89
C TYR A 157 -31.74 4.11 19.72
N SER A 158 -31.23 5.12 20.41
CA SER A 158 -31.79 6.48 20.40
C SER A 158 -31.08 7.40 19.40
N PHE A 159 -29.76 7.23 19.22
CA PHE A 159 -28.96 8.11 18.38
C PHE A 159 -28.06 7.36 17.39
N ILE A 160 -27.64 8.09 16.36
CA ILE A 160 -26.69 7.65 15.33
C ILE A 160 -25.63 8.73 15.13
N ARG A 161 -24.40 8.31 14.87
CA ARG A 161 -23.34 9.18 14.37
C ARG A 161 -22.82 8.61 13.06
N LYS A 162 -22.89 9.42 12.01
CA LYS A 162 -22.56 8.99 10.65
C LYS A 162 -21.06 9.12 10.39
N THR A 163 -20.52 8.24 9.57
CA THR A 163 -19.15 8.37 9.08
C THR A 163 -19.11 8.65 7.58
N ARG A 164 -17.99 9.17 7.08
CA ARG A 164 -17.82 9.40 5.65
C ARG A 164 -17.78 8.06 4.89
N PRO A 165 -18.49 7.90 3.76
CA PRO A 165 -18.41 6.71 2.91
C PRO A 165 -17.16 6.76 2.01
N ASP A 166 -15.97 6.67 2.60
CA ASP A 166 -14.66 6.79 1.94
C ASP A 166 -13.89 5.45 1.87
N GLY A 167 -14.58 4.34 2.14
CA GLY A 167 -13.99 3.00 2.27
C GLY A 167 -13.29 2.75 3.62
N ASN A 168 -13.17 3.76 4.49
CA ASN A 168 -12.54 3.64 5.81
C ASN A 168 -13.55 3.68 6.97
N CYS A 169 -14.84 3.77 6.65
CA CYS A 169 -15.95 3.93 7.59
C CYS A 169 -15.91 2.96 8.78
N PHE A 170 -15.59 1.68 8.58
CA PHE A 170 -15.48 0.71 9.68
C PHE A 170 -14.41 1.12 10.71
N TYR A 171 -13.16 1.29 10.27
CA TYR A 171 -12.05 1.65 11.16
C TYR A 171 -12.29 3.00 11.84
N ARG A 172 -12.86 3.95 11.11
CA ARG A 172 -13.17 5.29 11.63
C ARG A 172 -14.30 5.25 12.68
N ALA A 173 -15.36 4.49 12.40
CA ALA A 173 -16.49 4.29 13.31
C ALA A 173 -16.04 3.55 14.59
N PHE A 174 -15.29 2.46 14.44
CA PHE A 174 -14.70 1.71 15.55
C PHE A 174 -13.80 2.60 16.41
N GLY A 175 -12.84 3.30 15.78
CA GLY A 175 -11.87 4.13 16.47
C GLY A 175 -12.55 5.23 17.30
N PHE A 176 -13.52 5.94 16.72
CA PHE A 176 -14.22 7.00 17.43
C PHE A 176 -15.10 6.44 18.55
N SER A 177 -15.97 5.47 18.23
CA SER A 177 -16.93 4.90 19.20
C SER A 177 -16.21 4.28 20.40
N TYR A 178 -15.10 3.58 20.16
CA TYR A 178 -14.37 2.96 21.25
C TYR A 178 -13.64 4.01 22.09
N LEU A 179 -12.90 4.96 21.50
CA LEU A 179 -12.22 6.01 22.27
C LEU A 179 -13.19 6.91 23.04
N GLU A 180 -14.37 7.20 22.48
CA GLU A 180 -15.46 7.90 23.17
C GLU A 180 -15.91 7.11 24.40
N SER A 181 -16.06 5.78 24.31
CA SER A 181 -16.44 4.93 25.44
C SER A 181 -15.39 4.87 26.57
N LEU A 182 -14.12 5.20 26.26
CA LEU A 182 -13.03 5.20 27.23
C LEU A 182 -12.96 6.49 28.06
N LEU A 183 -13.65 7.56 27.65
CA LEU A 183 -13.65 8.84 28.36
C LEU A 183 -14.17 8.68 29.80
N ASP A 184 -15.14 7.78 30.00
CA ASP A 184 -15.78 7.52 31.29
C ASP A 184 -15.24 6.26 32.01
N ASP A 185 -14.31 5.51 31.41
CA ASP A 185 -13.78 4.23 31.93
C ASP A 185 -12.24 4.22 31.99
N SER A 186 -11.68 4.88 33.01
CA SER A 186 -10.22 4.99 33.19
C SER A 186 -9.51 3.63 33.33
N LYS A 187 -10.18 2.61 33.88
CA LYS A 187 -9.60 1.28 34.02
C LYS A 187 -9.43 0.62 32.66
N GLU A 188 -10.47 0.68 31.84
CA GLU A 188 -10.40 0.18 30.47
C GLU A 188 -9.43 0.99 29.62
N LEU A 189 -9.39 2.31 29.77
CA LEU A 189 -8.43 3.16 29.09
C LEU A 189 -6.98 2.73 29.38
N HIS A 190 -6.65 2.45 30.64
CA HIS A 190 -5.30 1.99 30.99
C HIS A 190 -4.97 0.62 30.38
N ARG A 191 -5.93 -0.32 30.40
CA ARG A 191 -5.79 -1.63 29.73
C ARG A 191 -5.56 -1.45 28.23
N PHE A 192 -6.35 -0.60 27.59
CA PHE A 192 -6.26 -0.37 26.16
C PHE A 192 -4.96 0.32 25.76
N LYS A 193 -4.51 1.33 26.52
CA LYS A 193 -3.20 1.98 26.32
C LYS A 193 -2.04 0.97 26.34
N ALA A 194 -2.09 -0.01 27.25
CA ALA A 194 -1.07 -1.07 27.31
C ALA A 194 -1.09 -1.98 26.07
N ILE A 195 -2.28 -2.35 25.58
CA ILE A 195 -2.44 -3.15 24.36
C ILE A 195 -1.96 -2.36 23.13
N ALA A 196 -2.37 -1.10 23.00
CA ALA A 196 -1.96 -0.21 21.92
C ALA A 196 -0.43 -0.03 21.89
N ALA A 197 0.21 0.19 23.04
CA ALA A 197 1.66 0.30 23.14
C ALA A 197 2.38 -1.00 22.72
N LYS A 198 1.86 -2.16 23.16
CA LYS A 198 2.42 -3.47 22.79
C LYS A 198 2.24 -3.78 21.31
N SER A 199 1.13 -3.36 20.70
CA SER A 199 0.80 -3.70 19.31
C SER A 199 1.84 -3.24 18.30
N LYS A 200 2.53 -2.11 18.53
CA LYS A 200 3.69 -1.70 17.70
C LYS A 200 4.81 -2.74 17.75
N MET A 201 5.19 -3.20 18.93
CA MET A 201 6.26 -4.19 19.09
C MET A 201 5.89 -5.51 18.40
N ASP A 202 4.63 -5.93 18.54
CA ASP A 202 4.13 -7.14 17.89
C ASP A 202 4.21 -7.01 16.36
N LEU A 203 3.80 -5.87 15.77
CA LEU A 203 3.93 -5.61 14.33
C LEU A 203 5.40 -5.62 13.86
N VAL A 204 6.31 -4.96 14.58
CA VAL A 204 7.74 -4.97 14.22
C VAL A 204 8.30 -6.39 14.25
N SER A 205 7.92 -7.20 15.24
CA SER A 205 8.35 -8.60 15.34
C SER A 205 7.85 -9.48 14.20
N GLN A 206 6.74 -9.10 13.57
CA GLN A 206 6.16 -9.76 12.40
C GLN A 206 6.78 -9.31 11.07
N GLY A 207 7.73 -8.36 11.10
CA GLY A 207 8.45 -7.88 9.92
C GLY A 207 7.92 -6.58 9.33
N PHE A 208 6.97 -5.91 9.97
CA PHE A 208 6.63 -4.53 9.60
C PHE A 208 7.82 -3.61 9.92
N THR A 209 8.11 -2.69 9.01
CA THR A 209 9.30 -1.84 9.14
C THR A 209 9.03 -0.73 10.17
N GLU A 210 9.74 -0.74 11.30
CA GLU A 210 9.46 0.13 12.46
C GLU A 210 9.30 1.61 12.10
N PHE A 211 10.27 2.20 11.39
CA PHE A 211 10.23 3.62 11.04
C PHE A 211 9.05 4.01 10.13
N THR A 212 8.43 3.05 9.44
CA THR A 212 7.28 3.30 8.56
C THR A 212 5.96 3.30 9.32
N ILE A 213 5.88 2.60 10.44
CA ILE A 213 4.65 2.47 11.24
C ILE A 213 4.65 3.39 12.47
N GLU A 214 5.81 3.95 12.82
CA GLU A 214 6.01 4.75 14.03
C GLU A 214 5.12 5.99 14.07
N ASP A 215 5.03 6.76 12.98
CA ASP A 215 4.21 7.98 12.95
C ASP A 215 2.71 7.69 13.12
N PHE A 216 2.24 6.57 12.53
CA PHE A 216 0.85 6.11 12.67
C PHE A 216 0.58 5.63 14.10
N HIS A 217 1.53 4.91 14.70
CA HIS A 217 1.44 4.48 16.11
C HIS A 217 1.43 5.68 17.05
N ASN A 218 2.30 6.66 16.84
CA ASN A 218 2.38 7.86 17.68
C ASN A 218 1.04 8.63 17.63
N THR A 219 0.47 8.83 16.44
CA THR A 219 -0.85 9.48 16.29
C THR A 219 -1.94 8.71 17.04
N PHE A 220 -1.93 7.38 16.97
CA PHE A 220 -2.88 6.54 17.71
C PHE A 220 -2.72 6.68 19.23
N MET A 221 -1.48 6.68 19.72
CA MET A 221 -1.18 6.87 21.14
C MET A 221 -1.55 8.28 21.62
N ASP A 222 -1.31 9.32 20.81
CA ASP A 222 -1.69 10.70 21.14
C ASP A 222 -3.21 10.83 21.32
N LEU A 223 -4.01 10.20 20.46
CA LEU A 223 -5.47 10.14 20.63
C LEU A 223 -5.89 9.44 21.91
N ILE A 224 -5.23 8.34 22.28
CA ILE A 224 -5.46 7.65 23.56
C ILE A 224 -5.06 8.54 24.75
N GLU A 225 -4.00 9.33 24.63
CA GLU A 225 -3.56 10.27 25.67
C GLU A 225 -4.48 11.48 25.81
N VAL A 226 -5.12 11.91 24.72
CA VAL A 226 -6.20 12.88 24.78
C VAL A 226 -7.34 12.34 25.66
N CYS A 227 -7.73 11.08 25.51
CA CYS A 227 -8.76 10.46 26.37
C CYS A 227 -8.40 10.43 27.86
N ASP A 228 -7.11 10.34 28.21
CA ASP A 228 -6.63 10.34 29.62
C ASP A 228 -6.92 11.66 30.34
N LYS A 229 -7.09 12.75 29.58
CA LYS A 229 -7.48 14.07 30.10
C LYS A 229 -9.00 14.22 30.27
N GLN A 230 -9.78 13.21 29.86
CA GLN A 230 -11.25 13.21 29.85
C GLN A 230 -11.84 14.50 29.24
N PRO A 231 -11.44 14.86 28.00
CA PRO A 231 -11.96 16.04 27.35
C PRO A 231 -13.46 15.88 27.05
N PRO A 232 -14.19 16.98 26.84
CA PRO A 232 -15.51 16.90 26.25
C PRO A 232 -15.46 16.16 24.91
N VAL A 233 -16.47 15.34 24.62
CA VAL A 233 -16.57 14.55 23.37
C VAL A 233 -16.34 15.39 22.12
N GLY A 234 -16.73 16.67 22.12
CA GLY A 234 -16.53 17.60 21.00
C GLY A 234 -15.05 17.88 20.65
N GLU A 235 -14.14 17.81 21.61
CA GLU A 235 -12.70 17.95 21.36
C GLU A 235 -12.15 16.70 20.68
N LEU A 236 -12.51 15.50 21.17
CA LEU A 236 -12.18 14.23 20.52
C LEU A 236 -12.74 14.19 19.08
N LEU A 237 -13.97 14.64 18.89
CA LEU A 237 -14.62 14.73 17.58
C LEU A 237 -13.90 15.69 16.65
N SER A 238 -13.35 16.78 17.17
CA SER A 238 -12.55 17.73 16.38
C SER A 238 -11.25 17.09 15.90
N SER A 239 -10.54 16.34 16.75
CA SER A 239 -9.36 15.56 16.34
C SER A 239 -9.69 14.51 15.28
N PHE A 240 -10.82 13.82 15.40
CA PHE A 240 -11.29 12.85 14.40
C PHE A 240 -11.74 13.47 13.08
N ASN A 241 -12.03 14.77 13.07
CA ASN A 241 -12.35 15.51 11.84
C ASN A 241 -11.15 16.26 11.24
N GLU A 242 -9.97 16.16 11.87
CA GLU A 242 -8.71 16.53 11.22
C GLU A 242 -8.27 15.39 10.29
N GLN A 243 -8.21 15.65 8.98
CA GLN A 243 -8.00 14.63 7.95
C GLN A 243 -6.74 13.80 8.18
N SER A 244 -5.60 14.44 8.46
CA SER A 244 -4.32 13.78 8.75
C SER A 244 -4.42 12.84 9.95
N VAL A 245 -4.93 13.33 11.08
CA VAL A 245 -5.03 12.58 12.33
C VAL A 245 -5.95 11.37 12.16
N SER A 246 -7.12 11.59 11.56
CA SER A 246 -8.13 10.56 11.34
C SER A 246 -7.65 9.48 10.37
N ASP A 247 -6.95 9.85 9.30
CA ASP A 247 -6.42 8.89 8.34
C ASP A 247 -5.20 8.13 8.90
N TYR A 248 -4.34 8.77 9.68
CA TYR A 248 -3.21 8.10 10.35
C TYR A 248 -3.70 7.06 11.36
N LEU A 249 -4.76 7.37 12.11
CA LEU A 249 -5.47 6.40 12.94
C LEU A 249 -5.96 5.21 12.12
N VAL A 250 -6.67 5.46 11.01
CA VAL A 250 -7.20 4.40 10.15
C VAL A 250 -6.07 3.51 9.62
N VAL A 251 -4.97 4.10 9.13
CA VAL A 251 -3.80 3.34 8.67
C VAL A 251 -3.28 2.44 9.79
N TYR A 252 -3.14 2.97 11.01
CA TYR A 252 -2.66 2.15 12.12
C TYR A 252 -3.59 0.98 12.45
N LEU A 253 -4.91 1.22 12.50
CA LEU A 253 -5.89 0.16 12.75
C LEU A 253 -5.90 -0.91 11.64
N ARG A 254 -5.70 -0.52 10.37
CA ARG A 254 -5.52 -1.45 9.25
C ARG A 254 -4.27 -2.32 9.43
N LEU A 255 -3.15 -1.73 9.86
CA LEU A 255 -1.91 -2.46 10.13
C LEU A 255 -2.08 -3.45 11.30
N VAL A 256 -2.72 -3.03 12.39
CA VAL A 256 -3.05 -3.92 13.52
C VAL A 256 -3.91 -5.09 13.06
N THR A 257 -4.89 -4.83 12.19
CA THR A 257 -5.76 -5.86 11.60
C THR A 257 -4.95 -6.84 10.74
N SER A 258 -4.10 -6.33 9.84
CA SER A 258 -3.20 -7.14 9.01
C SER A 258 -2.28 -8.01 9.85
N GLY A 259 -1.67 -7.44 10.90
CA GLY A 259 -0.77 -8.17 11.79
C GLY A 259 -1.47 -9.27 12.60
N PHE A 260 -2.75 -9.09 12.93
CA PHE A 260 -3.54 -10.15 13.57
C PHE A 260 -3.86 -11.27 12.58
N LEU A 261 -4.34 -10.92 11.39
CA LEU A 261 -4.65 -11.90 10.34
C LEU A 261 -3.43 -12.75 9.99
N GLN A 262 -2.26 -12.13 9.79
CA GLN A 262 -1.02 -12.85 9.47
C GLN A 262 -0.52 -13.72 10.63
N ARG A 263 -0.81 -13.35 11.89
CA ARG A 263 -0.42 -14.16 13.05
C ARG A 263 -1.26 -15.43 13.20
N GLU A 264 -2.55 -15.30 12.92
CA GLU A 264 -3.52 -16.40 13.00
C GLU A 264 -3.83 -16.96 11.60
N GLU A 265 -2.84 -16.95 10.70
CA GLU A 265 -3.00 -17.34 9.29
C GLU A 265 -3.64 -18.72 9.13
N ASP A 266 -3.27 -19.68 10.00
CA ASP A 266 -3.81 -21.04 9.98
C ASP A 266 -5.34 -21.08 10.12
N PHE A 267 -5.90 -20.17 10.92
CA PHE A 267 -7.34 -20.02 11.10
C PHE A 267 -7.96 -19.28 9.91
N PHE A 268 -7.41 -18.11 9.55
CA PHE A 268 -8.03 -17.20 8.57
C PHE A 268 -7.94 -17.68 7.12
N GLN A 269 -6.96 -18.51 6.76
CA GLN A 269 -6.79 -19.00 5.39
C GLN A 269 -8.05 -19.67 4.80
N HIS A 270 -8.90 -20.25 5.65
CA HIS A 270 -10.12 -20.94 5.23
C HIS A 270 -11.30 -20.00 4.91
N PHE A 271 -11.19 -18.73 5.32
CA PHE A 271 -12.23 -17.71 5.14
C PHE A 271 -11.90 -16.71 4.02
N ILE A 272 -10.70 -16.81 3.43
CA ILE A 272 -10.27 -15.95 2.33
C ILE A 272 -10.72 -16.59 1.02
N GLU A 273 -11.47 -15.83 0.23
CA GLU A 273 -11.92 -16.28 -1.09
C GLU A 273 -10.79 -16.23 -2.13
N GLY A 274 -10.76 -17.22 -3.02
CA GLY A 274 -9.76 -17.31 -4.08
C GLY A 274 -8.49 -18.08 -3.69
N ALA A 275 -7.48 -18.03 -4.55
CA ALA A 275 -6.20 -18.71 -4.35
C ALA A 275 -5.14 -17.81 -3.69
N HIS A 276 -5.58 -16.87 -2.84
CA HIS A 276 -4.71 -15.91 -2.17
C HIS A 276 -4.23 -16.46 -0.82
N THR A 277 -2.96 -16.22 -0.51
CA THR A 277 -2.45 -16.39 0.85
C THR A 277 -3.00 -15.31 1.78
N VAL A 278 -2.97 -15.52 3.10
CA VAL A 278 -3.42 -14.50 4.07
C VAL A 278 -2.62 -13.21 3.91
N ARG A 279 -1.31 -13.33 3.66
CA ARG A 279 -0.45 -12.17 3.41
C ARG A 279 -0.85 -11.40 2.15
N GLU A 280 -1.16 -12.08 1.05
CA GLU A 280 -1.61 -11.41 -0.18
C GLU A 280 -2.95 -10.70 0.02
N PHE A 281 -3.89 -11.35 0.72
CA PHE A 281 -5.15 -10.72 1.11
C PHE A 281 -4.92 -9.46 1.94
N CYS A 282 -4.05 -9.52 2.95
CA CYS A 282 -3.70 -8.35 3.75
C CYS A 282 -3.16 -7.19 2.90
N GLN A 283 -2.24 -7.46 1.99
CA GLN A 283 -1.61 -6.45 1.13
C GLN A 283 -2.59 -5.83 0.11
N GLN A 284 -3.64 -6.56 -0.28
CA GLN A 284 -4.57 -6.13 -1.33
C GLN A 284 -5.86 -5.52 -0.78
N GLU A 285 -6.39 -6.06 0.32
CA GLU A 285 -7.72 -5.73 0.83
C GLU A 285 -7.73 -5.09 2.23
N VAL A 286 -6.66 -5.26 3.03
CA VAL A 286 -6.62 -4.77 4.43
C VAL A 286 -5.77 -3.51 4.57
N GLU A 287 -4.50 -3.60 4.19
CA GLU A 287 -3.49 -2.55 4.37
C GLU A 287 -3.74 -1.29 3.53
N PRO A 288 -4.19 -1.38 2.26
CA PRO A 288 -4.46 -0.19 1.47
C PRO A 288 -5.64 0.63 2.02
N MET A 289 -5.51 1.95 1.95
CA MET A 289 -6.57 2.89 2.30
C MET A 289 -7.76 2.76 1.35
N SER A 290 -8.95 3.12 1.85
CA SER A 290 -10.21 3.13 1.08
C SER A 290 -10.66 1.77 0.54
N LYS A 291 -10.08 0.67 1.03
CA LYS A 291 -10.60 -0.69 0.82
C LYS A 291 -11.70 -1.02 1.82
N GLU A 292 -12.81 -1.53 1.30
CA GLU A 292 -13.98 -1.90 2.11
C GLU A 292 -13.62 -2.92 3.18
N SER A 293 -14.31 -2.85 4.31
CA SER A 293 -14.14 -3.79 5.42
C SER A 293 -15.38 -4.66 5.52
N ASP A 294 -15.13 -5.96 5.62
CA ASP A 294 -16.14 -6.99 5.88
C ASP A 294 -15.83 -7.74 7.19
N HIS A 295 -16.66 -8.73 7.52
CA HIS A 295 -16.65 -9.55 8.73
C HIS A 295 -15.25 -10.00 9.18
N ILE A 296 -14.38 -10.46 8.26
CA ILE A 296 -13.01 -10.88 8.59
C ILE A 296 -12.17 -9.76 9.23
N HIS A 297 -12.36 -8.51 8.80
CA HIS A 297 -11.68 -7.33 9.35
C HIS A 297 -12.19 -7.01 10.75
N ILE A 298 -13.51 -7.14 10.95
CA ILE A 298 -14.16 -6.87 12.23
C ILE A 298 -13.67 -7.85 13.30
N ILE A 299 -13.68 -9.14 12.99
CA ILE A 299 -13.18 -10.19 13.90
C ILE A 299 -11.71 -9.94 14.23
N ALA A 300 -10.87 -9.73 13.21
CA ALA A 300 -9.45 -9.56 13.40
C ALA A 300 -9.13 -8.34 14.27
N LEU A 301 -9.76 -7.18 14.02
CA LEU A 301 -9.54 -5.98 14.81
C LEU A 301 -10.07 -6.14 16.25
N ALA A 302 -11.27 -6.70 16.42
CA ALA A 302 -11.88 -6.95 17.73
C ALA A 302 -10.98 -7.84 18.60
N GLN A 303 -10.47 -8.94 18.03
CA GLN A 303 -9.58 -9.85 18.74
C GLN A 303 -8.18 -9.26 18.96
N ALA A 304 -7.63 -8.52 18.00
CA ALA A 304 -6.32 -7.87 18.12
C ALA A 304 -6.26 -6.88 19.29
N LEU A 305 -7.34 -6.11 19.47
CA LEU A 305 -7.44 -5.10 20.51
C LEU A 305 -8.13 -5.59 21.78
N ASN A 306 -8.67 -6.82 21.75
CA ASN A 306 -9.49 -7.40 22.79
C ASN A 306 -10.63 -6.45 23.19
N VAL A 307 -11.47 -6.12 22.21
CA VAL A 307 -12.63 -5.22 22.31
C VAL A 307 -13.84 -5.93 21.72
N CYS A 308 -14.97 -5.87 22.41
CA CYS A 308 -16.21 -6.46 21.91
C CYS A 308 -17.04 -5.44 21.10
N ILE A 309 -17.38 -5.82 19.87
CA ILE A 309 -18.12 -5.02 18.88
C ILE A 309 -19.43 -5.72 18.57
N LEU A 310 -20.55 -4.98 18.62
CA LEU A 310 -21.83 -5.44 18.08
C LEU A 310 -22.14 -4.68 16.80
N VAL A 311 -22.51 -5.42 15.76
CA VAL A 311 -22.92 -4.85 14.47
C VAL A 311 -24.37 -5.23 14.20
N GLU A 312 -25.23 -4.23 14.04
CA GLU A 312 -26.61 -4.37 13.58
C GLU A 312 -26.63 -4.32 12.04
N TYR A 313 -27.04 -5.39 11.39
CA TYR A 313 -27.10 -5.55 9.93
C TYR A 313 -28.47 -5.17 9.39
N MET A 314 -28.55 -3.98 8.80
CA MET A 314 -29.75 -3.49 8.14
C MET A 314 -29.68 -3.70 6.63
N ASP A 315 -30.10 -4.89 6.21
CA ASP A 315 -30.17 -5.33 4.80
C ASP A 315 -31.61 -5.57 4.34
N ARG A 316 -31.79 -6.12 3.13
CA ARG A 316 -33.10 -6.59 2.63
C ARG A 316 -33.42 -8.06 3.01
N GLY A 317 -32.71 -8.63 3.98
CA GLY A 317 -33.00 -9.97 4.49
C GLY A 317 -34.42 -10.11 5.02
N GLU A 318 -34.95 -11.33 4.98
CA GLU A 318 -36.32 -11.64 5.40
C GLU A 318 -36.57 -11.27 6.87
N GLY A 319 -37.77 -10.76 7.16
CA GLY A 319 -38.18 -10.33 8.49
C GLY A 319 -38.10 -8.81 8.70
N GLY A 320 -38.94 -8.30 9.61
CA GLY A 320 -39.01 -6.87 9.94
C GLY A 320 -38.03 -6.42 11.03
N THR A 321 -37.10 -7.29 11.44
CA THR A 321 -36.13 -7.08 12.52
C THR A 321 -34.72 -6.91 11.98
N VAL A 322 -33.90 -6.16 12.69
CA VAL A 322 -32.47 -6.02 12.36
C VAL A 322 -31.69 -7.17 13.00
N ASN A 323 -30.91 -7.88 12.19
CA ASN A 323 -30.04 -8.95 12.65
C ASN A 323 -28.83 -8.32 13.33
N HIS A 324 -28.30 -8.95 14.38
CA HIS A 324 -27.09 -8.47 15.04
C HIS A 324 -26.06 -9.59 15.14
N HIS A 325 -24.79 -9.20 15.10
CA HIS A 325 -23.67 -10.08 15.36
C HIS A 325 -22.74 -9.43 16.39
N VAL A 326 -22.17 -10.26 17.27
CA VAL A 326 -21.29 -9.84 18.35
C VAL A 326 -19.91 -10.47 18.14
N PHE A 327 -18.86 -9.64 18.22
CA PHE A 327 -17.49 -10.02 17.94
C PHE A 327 -16.57 -9.63 19.11
N PRO A 328 -15.92 -10.58 19.80
CA PRO A 328 -16.10 -12.04 19.69
C PRO A 328 -17.48 -12.50 20.18
N GLU A 329 -17.90 -13.71 19.78
CA GLU A 329 -19.15 -14.33 20.24
C GLU A 329 -19.20 -14.36 21.79
N ASP A 330 -20.39 -14.11 22.35
CA ASP A 330 -20.66 -14.02 23.81
C ASP A 330 -19.96 -12.89 24.59
N GLY A 331 -19.22 -12.00 23.92
CA GLY A 331 -18.64 -10.82 24.56
C GLY A 331 -19.68 -9.77 24.96
N GLU A 332 -19.36 -8.92 25.92
CA GLU A 332 -20.19 -7.76 26.28
C GLU A 332 -19.82 -6.53 25.41
N PRO A 333 -20.66 -6.11 24.46
CA PRO A 333 -20.27 -5.09 23.50
C PRO A 333 -20.16 -3.70 24.14
N LYS A 334 -19.06 -3.01 23.86
CA LYS A 334 -18.88 -1.58 24.17
C LYS A 334 -19.08 -0.69 22.95
N VAL A 335 -18.87 -1.24 21.77
CA VAL A 335 -19.03 -0.56 20.48
C VAL A 335 -20.27 -1.11 19.78
N PHE A 336 -21.15 -0.22 19.34
CA PHE A 336 -22.36 -0.57 18.60
C PHE A 336 -22.32 0.11 17.23
N LEU A 337 -22.28 -0.69 16.16
CA LEU A 337 -22.22 -0.20 14.79
C LEU A 337 -23.48 -0.59 14.02
N LEU A 338 -23.88 0.26 13.08
CA LEU A 338 -24.88 -0.05 12.06
C LEU A 338 -24.15 -0.40 10.77
N TYR A 339 -24.37 -1.60 10.25
CA TYR A 339 -24.01 -1.96 8.89
C TYR A 339 -25.20 -1.72 7.96
N ARG A 340 -24.97 -0.93 6.93
CA ARG A 340 -25.80 -0.81 5.73
C ARG A 340 -24.96 -1.33 4.56
N PRO A 341 -25.53 -1.82 3.46
CA PRO A 341 -24.75 -2.38 2.35
C PRO A 341 -23.58 -1.45 1.93
N GLY A 342 -22.34 -1.88 2.24
CA GLY A 342 -21.10 -1.14 1.96
C GLY A 342 -20.73 0.00 2.92
N HIS A 343 -21.41 0.17 4.07
CA HIS A 343 -21.17 1.32 4.95
C HIS A 343 -21.42 1.06 6.44
N TYR A 344 -20.62 1.69 7.29
CA TYR A 344 -20.70 1.60 8.75
C TYR A 344 -20.97 2.97 9.39
N ASP A 345 -21.92 3.00 10.32
CA ASP A 345 -22.19 4.14 11.21
C ASP A 345 -22.16 3.69 12.67
N ILE A 346 -22.12 4.63 13.61
CA ILE A 346 -22.10 4.35 15.05
C ILE A 346 -23.51 4.50 15.61
N LEU A 347 -23.93 3.56 16.45
CA LEU A 347 -25.22 3.56 17.15
C LEU A 347 -25.03 3.84 18.65
N TYR A 348 -26.00 4.53 19.24
CA TYR A 348 -26.04 4.83 20.67
C TYR A 348 -27.37 4.41 21.26
N LYS A 349 -27.33 3.70 22.38
CA LYS A 349 -28.51 3.21 23.09
C LYS A 349 -29.35 4.37 23.63
#